data_AF-A0A8T7FPD9-F1
#
_entry.id   AF-A0A8T7FPD9-F1
#
_cell.length_a   1.000
_cell.length_b   1.000
_cell.length_c   1.000
_cell.angle_alpha   90.00
_cell.angle_beta   90.00
_cell.angle_gamma   90.00
#
_symmetry.space_group_name_H-M   'P 1'
#
loop_
_entity.id
_entity.type
_entity.pdbx_description
1 polymer ?
#
loop_
_entity_poly.entity_id
_entity_poly.type
_entity_poly.pdbx_seq_one_letter_code
_entity_poly.pdbx_strand_id
1 'polypeptide(L)'
;MKRALSLIAFAWMIALLAVLFLPPVPVGAEIVAKTIKVGSLSTQRGSTSGDLSVMKKKDQSGTADNPARYVLFSTPGTIYRGTRVYTLPAYIRDSNIETLRLRVNVKAPSHDSQRWIWRVFDWDAGKWETVGSNSVATANTWSLLTFNFPQSPDRFINSSGQVKIQFRSTNASGDAKIDSEFVLATFDYQYSGCGEILNEDFENEMLTRINNQRSANGNLPALTRDARLDAASRQHSTDMACNDFFDHTNLLGVPFNVRITNQGYNYWYAGENIAAGYSTPAAIVTAWMNSSGHRANILSTNYTQIGIGYAYYSGSTYGHYWTTDFASPAP
;
A
#
# COMPACT_ATOMS: atom_id res chain seq x y z
N MET A 1 -62.46 -35.88 47.39
CA MET A 1 -62.94 -36.69 46.25
C MET A 1 -62.42 -36.08 44.95
N LYS A 2 -61.82 -36.93 44.11
CA LYS A 2 -61.52 -36.83 42.67
C LYS A 2 -60.43 -35.86 42.15
N ARG A 3 -59.50 -36.53 41.45
CA ARG A 3 -58.41 -36.08 40.56
C ARG A 3 -58.93 -35.69 39.16
N ALA A 4 -58.05 -35.01 38.40
CA ALA A 4 -57.72 -35.15 36.96
C ALA A 4 -57.83 -33.79 36.20
N LEU A 5 -56.74 -33.16 35.74
CA LEU A 5 -55.84 -33.41 34.58
C LEU A 5 -56.39 -32.96 33.22
N SER A 6 -55.49 -32.32 32.43
CA SER A 6 -55.47 -32.16 30.95
C SER A 6 -56.12 -30.85 30.40
N LEU A 7 -55.62 -30.06 29.42
CA LEU A 7 -54.66 -30.21 28.31
C LEU A 7 -54.07 -28.84 27.85
N ILE A 8 -52.82 -28.88 27.36
CA ILE A 8 -52.23 -28.27 26.13
C ILE A 8 -52.29 -26.74 25.90
N ALA A 9 -51.09 -26.11 25.84
CA ALA A 9 -50.58 -25.43 24.63
C ALA A 9 -49.08 -25.11 24.76
N PHE A 10 -48.25 -25.95 24.13
CA PHE A 10 -46.83 -25.73 23.90
C PHE A 10 -46.68 -24.71 22.75
N ALA A 11 -46.19 -23.50 23.01
CA ALA A 11 -45.81 -22.56 21.96
C ALA A 11 -44.35 -22.83 21.56
N TRP A 12 -44.17 -23.51 20.44
CA TRP A 12 -42.89 -23.65 19.76
C TRP A 12 -42.50 -22.31 19.12
N MET A 13 -41.47 -21.67 19.64
CA MET A 13 -40.82 -20.54 18.97
C MET A 13 -39.72 -21.10 18.07
N ILE A 14 -40.07 -21.35 16.80
CA ILE A 14 -39.10 -21.64 15.75
C ILE A 14 -38.35 -20.33 15.48
N ALA A 15 -37.16 -20.18 16.06
CA ALA A 15 -36.20 -19.18 15.62
C ALA A 15 -35.62 -19.67 14.29
N LEU A 16 -36.17 -19.19 13.17
CA LEU A 16 -35.52 -19.26 11.88
C LEU A 16 -34.20 -18.45 12.01
N LEU A 17 -33.06 -19.15 12.14
CA LEU A 17 -31.76 -18.55 11.90
C LEU A 17 -31.71 -18.19 10.42
N ALA A 18 -32.12 -16.96 10.09
CA ALA A 18 -31.68 -16.33 8.86
C ALA A 18 -30.16 -16.18 8.98
N VAL A 19 -29.42 -17.09 8.36
CA VAL A 19 -28.03 -16.84 8.00
C VAL A 19 -28.10 -15.66 7.03
N LEU A 20 -27.92 -14.46 7.58
CA LEU A 20 -27.72 -13.26 6.80
C LEU A 20 -26.48 -13.53 5.95
N PHE A 21 -26.69 -13.83 4.66
CA PHE A 21 -25.68 -13.61 3.65
C PHE A 21 -25.37 -12.12 3.72
N LEU A 22 -24.34 -11.77 4.49
CA LEU A 22 -23.74 -10.46 4.38
C LEU A 22 -23.33 -10.35 2.90
N PRO A 23 -23.79 -9.31 2.17
CA PRO A 23 -23.26 -9.07 0.84
C PRO A 23 -21.73 -9.02 0.93
N PRO A 24 -20.99 -9.42 -0.11
CA PRO A 24 -19.55 -9.25 -0.14
C PRO A 24 -19.27 -7.80 0.27
N VAL A 25 -18.48 -7.63 1.34
CA VAL A 25 -18.04 -6.31 1.76
C VAL A 25 -17.39 -5.71 0.51
N PRO A 26 -17.92 -4.60 -0.04
CA PRO A 26 -17.28 -3.95 -1.17
C PRO A 26 -15.83 -3.75 -0.79
N VAL A 27 -14.90 -4.17 -1.65
CA VAL A 27 -13.47 -3.93 -1.41
C VAL A 27 -13.31 -2.41 -1.37
N GLY A 28 -13.34 -1.87 -0.15
CA GLY A 28 -13.53 -0.45 0.07
C GLY A 28 -12.29 0.30 -0.40
N ALA A 29 -12.55 1.43 -1.07
CA ALA A 29 -11.66 2.58 -1.15
C ALA A 29 -10.84 2.73 0.14
N GLU A 30 -9.55 2.42 0.12
CA GLU A 30 -8.67 2.75 1.24
C GLU A 30 -7.94 4.04 0.89
N ILE A 31 -8.19 5.11 1.65
CA ILE A 31 -7.39 6.32 1.51
C ILE A 31 -6.01 6.05 2.10
N VAL A 32 -5.02 5.92 1.22
CA VAL A 32 -3.65 5.56 1.56
C VAL A 32 -2.76 6.78 1.38
N ALA A 33 -1.77 6.92 2.28
CA ALA A 33 -0.70 7.90 2.15
C ALA A 33 0.62 7.23 1.79
N LYS A 34 1.21 7.57 0.63
CA LYS A 34 2.53 7.07 0.21
C LYS A 34 3.54 8.19 0.12
N THR A 35 4.71 7.95 0.70
CA THR A 35 5.89 8.81 0.57
C THR A 35 6.65 8.45 -0.70
N ILE A 36 6.79 9.42 -1.61
CA ILE A 36 7.54 9.31 -2.86
C ILE A 36 8.89 10.01 -2.64
N LYS A 37 9.97 9.23 -2.75
CA LYS A 37 11.34 9.68 -2.48
C LYS A 37 11.90 10.42 -3.69
N VAL A 38 12.87 11.31 -3.45
CA VAL A 38 13.62 11.96 -4.53
C VAL A 38 14.28 10.90 -5.42
N GLY A 39 14.00 10.94 -6.72
CA GLY A 39 14.63 10.07 -7.72
C GLY A 39 15.91 10.66 -8.28
N SER A 40 15.92 11.95 -8.58
CA SER A 40 17.10 12.65 -9.09
C SER A 40 17.17 14.11 -8.65
N LEU A 41 18.38 14.67 -8.68
CA LEU A 41 18.69 16.06 -8.35
C LEU A 41 19.60 16.65 -9.44
N SER A 42 19.29 17.86 -9.87
CA SER A 42 20.13 18.65 -10.78
C SER A 42 20.31 20.06 -10.22
N THR A 43 21.54 20.54 -10.17
CA THR A 43 21.88 21.89 -9.72
C THR A 43 22.21 22.76 -10.92
N GLN A 44 21.46 23.86 -11.08
CA GLN A 44 21.65 24.81 -12.17
C GLN A 44 22.46 26.05 -11.74
N ARG A 45 22.42 26.44 -10.47
CA ARG A 45 23.24 27.51 -9.87
C ARG A 45 23.55 27.19 -8.41
N GLY A 46 24.69 27.68 -7.92
CA GLY A 46 25.23 27.32 -6.60
C GLY A 46 25.88 25.93 -6.64
N SER A 47 26.00 25.28 -5.49
CA SER A 47 26.57 23.94 -5.37
C SER A 47 25.74 23.02 -4.48
N THR A 48 25.88 21.72 -4.72
CA THR A 48 25.27 20.67 -3.89
C THR A 48 26.35 19.67 -3.50
N SER A 49 26.39 19.29 -2.23
CA SER A 49 27.32 18.27 -1.72
C SER A 49 26.64 17.35 -0.72
N GLY A 50 27.06 16.08 -0.69
CA GLY A 50 26.43 15.02 0.11
C GLY A 50 25.77 13.97 -0.76
N ASP A 51 25.43 12.83 -0.17
CA ASP A 51 24.78 11.71 -0.87
C ASP A 51 23.27 11.90 -0.87
N LEU A 52 22.64 11.95 -2.04
CA LEU A 52 21.18 12.07 -2.17
C LEU A 52 20.42 10.91 -1.50
N SER A 53 21.06 9.75 -1.32
CA SER A 53 20.47 8.61 -0.63
C SER A 53 20.10 8.91 0.83
N VAL A 54 20.79 9.86 1.46
CA VAL A 54 20.55 10.24 2.87
C VAL A 54 19.26 11.05 3.03
N MET A 55 18.78 11.72 1.96
CA MET A 55 17.53 12.51 1.97
C MET A 55 16.24 11.68 2.12
N LYS A 56 16.36 10.39 2.43
CA LYS A 56 15.25 9.43 2.44
C LYS A 56 14.73 9.12 3.83
N LYS A 57 15.39 9.60 4.89
CA LYS A 57 15.01 9.35 6.28
C LYS A 57 15.17 10.64 7.09
N LYS A 58 14.15 11.01 7.86
CA LYS A 58 14.26 12.10 8.83
C LYS A 58 15.01 11.60 10.06
N ASP A 59 16.32 11.84 10.12
CA ASP A 59 17.14 11.43 11.27
C ASP A 59 18.01 12.55 11.87
N GLN A 60 17.87 13.78 11.38
CA GLN A 60 18.34 14.99 12.05
C GLN A 60 17.20 15.74 12.77
N SER A 61 17.50 16.30 13.94
CA SER A 61 16.56 17.09 14.74
C SER A 61 17.27 18.14 15.60
N GLY A 62 16.53 19.17 16.03
CA GLY A 62 17.07 20.23 16.88
C GLY A 62 18.32 20.90 16.28
N THR A 63 19.42 20.88 17.04
CA THR A 63 20.70 21.48 16.65
C THR A 63 21.68 20.51 16.01
N ALA A 64 21.31 19.24 15.80
CA ALA A 64 22.16 18.22 15.21
C ALA A 64 22.87 18.69 13.94
N ASP A 65 24.07 18.17 13.67
CA ASP A 65 24.86 18.57 12.51
C ASP A 65 25.80 17.46 12.07
N ASN A 66 25.24 16.38 11.54
CA ASN A 66 26.03 15.31 10.94
C ASN A 66 26.03 15.43 9.40
N PRO A 67 27.14 15.85 8.77
CA PRO A 67 27.21 16.00 7.31
C PRO A 67 26.95 14.72 6.51
N ALA A 68 27.08 13.54 7.13
CA ALA A 68 26.73 12.27 6.50
C ALA A 68 25.22 11.98 6.47
N ARG A 69 24.39 12.89 7.01
CA ARG A 69 22.94 12.72 7.17
C ARG A 69 22.13 13.80 6.46
N TYR A 70 22.78 14.73 5.76
CA TYR A 70 22.08 15.73 4.96
C TYR A 70 22.80 16.02 3.66
N VAL A 71 22.05 16.60 2.73
CA VAL A 71 22.60 17.23 1.55
C VAL A 71 22.70 18.73 1.80
N LEU A 72 23.87 19.28 1.53
CA LEU A 72 24.15 20.71 1.65
C LEU A 72 23.87 21.40 0.32
N PHE A 73 23.16 22.53 0.39
CA PHE A 73 22.77 23.38 -0.71
C PHE A 73 23.39 24.75 -0.51
N SER A 74 24.48 25.03 -1.22
CA SER A 74 25.32 26.19 -0.95
C SER A 74 25.17 27.31 -1.97
N THR A 75 25.40 28.52 -1.49
CA THR A 75 25.30 29.77 -2.26
C THR A 75 26.64 30.51 -2.37
N PRO A 76 27.69 29.94 -2.97
CA PRO A 76 29.02 30.57 -3.02
C PRO A 76 29.01 31.81 -3.94
N GLY A 77 28.70 32.97 -3.39
CA GLY A 77 28.65 34.25 -4.13
C GLY A 77 27.50 34.36 -5.14
N THR A 78 26.59 33.38 -5.20
CA THR A 78 25.41 33.36 -6.09
C THR A 78 24.26 32.65 -5.41
N ILE A 79 23.03 32.90 -5.88
CA ILE A 79 21.86 32.11 -5.48
C ILE A 79 22.05 30.61 -5.77
N TYR A 80 21.38 29.77 -4.98
CA TYR A 80 21.16 28.38 -5.30
C TYR A 80 19.93 28.26 -6.20
N ARG A 81 19.99 27.38 -7.19
CA ARG A 81 18.83 26.94 -7.97
C ARG A 81 19.06 25.50 -8.42
N GLY A 82 18.19 24.60 -7.98
CA GLY A 82 18.23 23.19 -8.33
C GLY A 82 16.83 22.61 -8.49
N THR A 83 16.72 21.52 -9.25
CA THR A 83 15.47 20.77 -9.45
C THR A 83 15.61 19.35 -8.95
N ARG A 84 14.53 18.81 -8.41
CA ARG A 84 14.38 17.41 -8.03
C ARG A 84 13.19 16.81 -8.76
N VAL A 85 13.32 15.54 -9.13
CA VAL A 85 12.26 14.78 -9.80
C VAL A 85 11.86 13.60 -8.91
N TYR A 86 10.55 13.41 -8.79
CA TYR A 86 9.91 12.32 -8.08
C TYR A 86 9.09 11.55 -9.10
N THR A 87 9.14 10.22 -9.07
CA THR A 87 8.33 9.38 -9.94
C THR A 87 7.32 8.63 -9.08
N LEU A 88 6.04 8.87 -9.34
CA LEU A 88 4.96 8.13 -8.72
C LEU A 88 5.05 6.67 -9.18
N PRO A 89 4.90 5.69 -8.26
CA PRO A 89 4.68 4.31 -8.67
C PRO A 89 3.44 4.20 -9.57
N ALA A 90 3.46 3.29 -10.54
CA ALA A 90 2.40 3.16 -11.55
C ALA A 90 1.00 2.87 -10.97
N TYR A 91 0.93 2.27 -9.77
CA TYR A 91 -0.31 2.01 -9.05
C TYR A 91 -0.95 3.27 -8.45
N ILE A 92 -0.20 4.38 -8.35
CA ILE A 92 -0.75 5.69 -7.94
C ILE A 92 -1.13 6.43 -9.23
N ARG A 93 -2.40 6.29 -9.63
CA ARG A 93 -2.95 6.95 -10.82
C ARG A 93 -3.43 8.35 -10.47
N ASP A 94 -3.17 9.31 -11.37
CA ASP A 94 -3.50 10.74 -11.17
C ASP A 94 -4.97 10.97 -10.80
N SER A 95 -5.89 10.20 -11.39
CA SER A 95 -7.33 10.28 -11.14
C SER A 95 -7.75 9.93 -9.71
N ASN A 96 -6.90 9.24 -8.96
CA ASN A 96 -7.20 8.72 -7.64
C ASN A 96 -6.49 9.52 -6.54
N ILE A 97 -5.66 10.51 -6.89
CA ILE A 97 -4.90 11.30 -5.92
C ILE A 97 -5.79 12.40 -5.36
N GLU A 98 -6.06 12.33 -4.06
CA GLU A 98 -6.79 13.38 -3.34
C GLU A 98 -5.90 14.59 -3.07
N THR A 99 -4.67 14.35 -2.60
CA THR A 99 -3.74 15.43 -2.26
C THR A 99 -2.29 15.08 -2.55
N LEU A 100 -1.53 16.11 -2.95
CA LEU A 100 -0.06 16.10 -2.95
C LEU A 100 0.45 17.13 -1.95
N ARG A 101 1.41 16.70 -1.12
CA ARG A 101 2.12 17.57 -0.19
C ARG A 101 3.62 17.41 -0.35
N LEU A 102 4.36 18.50 -0.21
CA LEU A 102 5.82 18.46 -0.06
C LEU A 102 6.16 18.45 1.44
N ARG A 103 6.95 17.48 1.90
CA ARG A 103 7.50 17.47 3.27
C ARG A 103 9.01 17.57 3.22
N VAL A 104 9.56 18.49 4.01
CA VAL A 104 10.99 18.80 4.01
C VAL A 104 11.50 18.96 5.43
N ASN A 105 12.50 18.20 5.84
CA ASN A 105 13.25 18.46 7.07
C ASN A 105 14.50 19.27 6.74
N VAL A 106 14.51 20.55 7.13
CA VAL A 106 15.51 21.52 6.70
C VAL A 106 16.10 22.27 7.89
N LYS A 107 17.40 22.53 7.84
CA LYS A 107 18.11 23.50 8.69
C LYS A 107 18.61 24.61 7.77
N ALA A 108 17.98 25.78 7.87
CA ALA A 108 18.19 26.91 6.97
C ALA A 108 18.43 28.22 7.75
N PRO A 109 18.97 29.27 7.10
CA PRO A 109 19.02 30.61 7.67
C PRO A 109 17.62 31.14 7.96
N SER A 110 17.53 32.24 8.71
CA SER A 110 16.28 32.97 8.91
C SER A 110 15.65 33.33 7.56
N HIS A 111 14.33 33.20 7.47
CA HIS A 111 13.58 33.61 6.28
C HIS A 111 13.84 35.08 5.89
N ASP A 112 14.07 35.95 6.87
CA ASP A 112 14.28 37.38 6.63
C ASP A 112 15.68 37.68 6.07
N SER A 113 16.68 36.88 6.41
CA SER A 113 18.04 37.05 5.86
C SER A 113 18.17 36.41 4.48
N GLN A 114 17.56 35.23 4.29
CA GLN A 114 17.52 34.53 3.02
C GLN A 114 16.29 33.64 2.91
N ARG A 115 15.50 33.89 1.88
CA ARG A 115 14.35 33.04 1.56
C ARG A 115 14.80 31.86 0.74
N TRP A 116 14.48 30.68 1.23
CA TRP A 116 14.53 29.43 0.51
C TRP A 116 13.12 29.07 0.08
N ILE A 117 12.92 28.85 -1.22
CA ILE A 117 11.60 28.71 -1.84
C ILE A 117 11.51 27.38 -2.56
N TRP A 118 10.46 26.63 -2.28
CA TRP A 118 10.06 25.43 -3.01
C TRP A 118 8.96 25.79 -4.00
N ARG A 119 9.12 25.30 -5.23
CA ARG A 119 8.17 25.50 -6.33
C ARG A 119 7.90 24.18 -7.01
N VAL A 120 6.67 23.94 -7.43
CA VAL A 120 6.29 22.79 -8.25
C VAL A 120 6.11 23.24 -9.69
N PHE A 121 6.47 22.38 -10.64
CA PHE A 121 6.18 22.64 -12.04
C PHE A 121 4.76 22.21 -12.35
N ASP A 122 3.94 23.15 -12.80
CA ASP A 122 2.60 22.95 -13.34
C ASP A 122 2.77 22.60 -14.82
N TRP A 123 2.50 21.34 -15.17
CA TRP A 123 2.67 20.82 -16.53
C TRP A 123 1.61 21.35 -17.48
N ASP A 124 0.39 21.58 -16.97
CA ASP A 124 -0.72 22.12 -17.76
C ASP A 124 -0.46 23.58 -18.14
N ALA A 125 0.02 24.39 -17.20
CA ALA A 125 0.32 25.80 -17.45
C ALA A 125 1.76 26.06 -17.93
N GLY A 126 2.62 25.05 -17.97
CA GLY A 126 4.02 25.17 -18.39
C GLY A 126 4.85 26.12 -17.53
N LYS A 127 4.53 26.27 -16.23
CA LYS A 127 5.13 27.28 -15.34
C LYS A 127 5.43 26.75 -13.95
N TRP A 128 6.26 27.48 -13.20
CA TRP A 128 6.56 27.16 -11.80
C TRP A 128 5.61 27.86 -10.85
N GLU A 129 4.93 27.11 -9.99
CA GLU A 129 4.08 27.63 -8.92
C GLU A 129 4.76 27.48 -7.56
N THR A 130 4.57 28.46 -6.66
CA THR A 130 5.18 28.42 -5.33
C THR A 130 4.41 27.46 -4.43
N VAL A 131 5.13 26.54 -3.80
CA VAL A 131 4.59 25.56 -2.83
C VAL A 131 4.78 26.07 -1.41
N GLY A 132 5.95 26.65 -1.11
CA GLY A 132 6.24 27.15 0.24
C GLY A 132 7.64 27.75 0.36
N SER A 133 7.97 28.22 1.56
CA SER A 133 9.28 28.77 1.90
C SER A 133 9.72 28.37 3.30
N ASN A 134 10.95 28.76 3.68
CA ASN A 134 11.48 28.57 5.04
C ASN A 134 10.86 29.51 6.09
N SER A 135 9.74 30.17 5.81
CA SER A 135 9.08 31.11 6.74
C SER A 135 8.62 30.47 8.05
N VAL A 136 8.30 29.17 8.01
CA VAL A 136 7.88 28.37 9.17
C VAL A 136 9.04 27.62 9.83
N ALA A 137 10.28 27.77 9.34
CA ALA A 137 11.45 27.14 9.91
C ALA A 137 12.06 28.01 11.02
N THR A 138 12.48 27.38 12.11
CA THR A 138 13.33 28.04 13.10
C THR A 138 14.74 28.15 12.55
N ALA A 139 15.29 29.37 12.53
CA ALA A 139 16.62 29.64 11.99
C ALA A 139 17.68 28.71 12.61
N ASN A 140 18.53 28.12 11.76
CA ASN A 140 19.62 27.22 12.15
C ASN A 140 19.20 26.03 13.04
N THR A 141 17.93 25.63 12.98
CA THR A 141 17.40 24.47 13.69
C THR A 141 16.65 23.57 12.70
N TRP A 142 16.83 22.26 12.80
CA TRP A 142 16.09 21.31 11.98
C TRP A 142 14.59 21.45 12.19
N SER A 143 13.89 21.83 11.13
CA SER A 143 12.46 22.10 11.11
C SER A 143 11.80 21.24 10.05
N LEU A 144 10.74 20.52 10.43
CA LEU A 144 9.93 19.75 9.50
C LEU A 144 8.83 20.64 8.92
N LEU A 145 8.96 20.95 7.64
CA LEU A 145 8.02 21.76 6.88
C LEU A 145 7.08 20.83 6.11
N THR A 146 5.82 21.22 6.01
CA THR A 146 4.81 20.51 5.20
C THR A 146 4.01 21.54 4.42
N PHE A 147 3.95 21.36 3.11
CA PHE A 147 3.30 22.29 2.19
C PHE A 147 2.28 21.56 1.33
N ASN A 148 1.07 22.10 1.20
CA ASN A 148 0.10 21.63 0.22
C ASN A 148 0.50 22.13 -1.18
N PHE A 149 0.24 21.31 -2.20
CA PHE A 149 0.35 21.81 -3.57
C PHE A 149 -0.77 22.83 -3.83
N PRO A 150 -0.52 23.88 -4.65
CA PRO A 150 -1.39 25.05 -4.72
C PRO A 150 -2.66 24.85 -5.56
N GLN A 151 -2.76 23.76 -6.32
CA GLN A 151 -3.88 23.42 -7.21
C GLN A 151 -4.16 21.91 -7.14
N SER A 152 -5.10 21.43 -7.96
CA SER A 152 -5.40 20.01 -8.13
C SER A 152 -4.14 19.18 -8.49
N PRO A 153 -3.96 17.99 -7.91
CA PRO A 153 -2.76 17.15 -8.10
C PRO A 153 -2.37 16.82 -9.54
N ASP A 154 -3.36 16.57 -10.40
CA ASP A 154 -3.23 16.19 -11.81
C ASP A 154 -2.36 17.17 -12.60
N ARG A 155 -2.45 18.47 -12.30
CA ARG A 155 -1.64 19.52 -12.95
C ARG A 155 -0.14 19.38 -12.74
N PHE A 156 0.28 18.68 -11.69
CA PHE A 156 1.67 18.63 -11.24
C PHE A 156 2.36 17.30 -11.55
N ILE A 157 1.65 16.39 -12.24
CA ILE A 157 2.15 15.08 -12.65
C ILE A 157 2.18 15.05 -14.18
N ASN A 158 3.30 14.66 -14.78
CA ASN A 158 3.36 14.48 -16.23
C ASN A 158 2.90 13.07 -16.64
N SER A 159 2.82 12.83 -17.95
CA SER A 159 2.44 11.53 -18.53
C SER A 159 3.34 10.35 -18.15
N SER A 160 4.51 10.59 -17.53
CA SER A 160 5.40 9.56 -17.01
C SER A 160 5.30 9.42 -15.47
N GLY A 161 4.28 10.00 -14.85
CA GLY A 161 4.08 9.98 -13.40
C GLY A 161 5.07 10.86 -12.64
N GLN A 162 5.69 11.86 -13.27
CA GLN A 162 6.73 12.67 -12.63
C GLN A 162 6.21 13.97 -12.04
N VAL A 163 6.57 14.21 -10.78
CA VAL A 163 6.46 15.52 -10.11
C VAL A 163 7.83 16.19 -10.10
N LYS A 164 7.88 17.48 -10.42
CA LYS A 164 9.13 18.25 -10.48
C LYS A 164 9.11 19.41 -9.48
N ILE A 165 10.08 19.44 -8.57
CA ILE A 165 10.22 20.48 -7.54
C ILE A 165 11.49 21.29 -7.76
N GLN A 166 11.38 22.60 -7.88
CA GLN A 166 12.50 23.53 -7.83
C GLN A 166 12.70 24.04 -6.41
N PHE A 167 13.96 24.13 -6.00
CA PHE A 167 14.41 24.67 -4.73
C PHE A 167 15.41 25.76 -5.07
N ARG A 168 15.19 26.95 -4.52
CA ARG A 168 16.02 28.11 -4.83
C ARG A 168 16.17 29.02 -3.63
N SER A 169 17.29 29.72 -3.59
CA SER A 169 17.44 30.88 -2.70
C SER A 169 17.10 32.19 -3.42
N THR A 170 16.87 33.25 -2.65
CA THR A 170 16.70 34.62 -3.17
C THR A 170 18.00 35.41 -3.27
N ASN A 171 19.00 35.07 -2.46
CA ASN A 171 20.32 35.69 -2.42
C ASN A 171 21.38 34.64 -2.05
N ALA A 172 22.59 35.09 -1.69
CA ALA A 172 23.74 34.25 -1.40
C ALA A 172 24.23 34.34 0.06
N SER A 173 23.35 34.75 0.98
CA SER A 173 23.68 35.05 2.37
C SER A 173 23.90 33.83 3.28
N GLY A 174 23.59 32.61 2.82
CA GLY A 174 23.74 31.39 3.62
C GLY A 174 23.22 30.12 2.96
N ASP A 175 23.65 28.99 3.48
CA ASP A 175 23.40 27.68 2.93
C ASP A 175 22.19 27.00 3.59
N ALA A 176 21.54 26.07 2.88
CA ALA A 176 20.52 25.20 3.45
C ALA A 176 21.01 23.76 3.56
N LYS A 177 20.63 23.07 4.63
CA LYS A 177 20.87 21.64 4.84
C LYS A 177 19.52 20.93 4.80
N ILE A 178 19.37 19.91 3.96
CA ILE A 178 18.16 19.09 3.91
C ILE A 178 18.51 17.65 4.26
N ASP A 179 17.94 17.17 5.36
CA ASP A 179 18.07 15.80 5.87
C ASP A 179 17.00 14.88 5.25
N SER A 180 15.83 15.43 4.91
CA SER A 180 14.84 14.67 4.17
C SER A 180 13.92 15.53 3.33
N GLU A 181 13.54 15.03 2.15
CA GLU A 181 12.54 15.66 1.28
C GLU A 181 11.74 14.60 0.54
N PHE A 182 10.41 14.69 0.59
CA PHE A 182 9.53 13.75 -0.10
C PHE A 182 8.23 14.41 -0.55
N VAL A 183 7.67 13.89 -1.63
CA VAL A 183 6.27 14.15 -1.99
C VAL A 183 5.41 13.11 -1.26
N LEU A 184 4.43 13.56 -0.49
CA LEU A 184 3.41 12.73 0.13
C LEU A 184 2.17 12.77 -0.75
N ALA A 185 1.82 11.63 -1.34
CA ALA A 185 0.56 11.45 -2.05
C ALA A 185 -0.45 10.78 -1.13
N THR A 186 -1.61 11.40 -0.95
CA THR A 186 -2.79 10.76 -0.39
C THR A 186 -3.73 10.48 -1.54
N PHE A 187 -4.13 9.22 -1.67
CA PHE A 187 -4.88 8.75 -2.81
C PHE A 187 -5.78 7.61 -2.39
N ASP A 188 -6.88 7.48 -3.12
CA ASP A 188 -7.79 6.38 -2.98
C ASP A 188 -7.17 5.14 -3.67
N TYR A 189 -6.78 4.16 -2.87
CA TYR A 189 -6.28 2.87 -3.36
C TYR A 189 -7.45 2.05 -3.88
N GLN A 190 -7.98 2.49 -5.01
CA GLN A 190 -9.09 1.86 -5.69
C GLN A 190 -8.61 0.65 -6.48
N TYR A 191 -9.40 -0.42 -6.40
CA TYR A 191 -9.39 -1.53 -7.36
C TYR A 191 -10.29 -1.19 -8.57
N SER A 192 -10.60 0.08 -8.82
CA SER A 192 -11.55 0.49 -9.85
C SER A 192 -10.92 0.45 -11.24
N GLY A 193 -11.68 -0.09 -12.21
CA GLY A 193 -11.28 -0.20 -13.62
C GLY A 193 -10.79 -1.59 -14.07
N CYS A 194 -10.44 -2.46 -13.14
CA CYS A 194 -10.41 -3.91 -13.37
C CYS A 194 -11.78 -4.45 -12.95
N GLY A 195 -12.56 -5.00 -13.88
CA GLY A 195 -13.84 -5.61 -13.51
C GLY A 195 -13.60 -6.72 -12.49
N GLU A 196 -14.30 -6.70 -11.36
CA GLU A 196 -14.29 -7.84 -10.43
C GLU A 196 -14.83 -9.05 -11.18
N ILE A 197 -13.96 -10.03 -11.46
CA ILE A 197 -14.39 -11.37 -11.86
C ILE A 197 -13.95 -12.33 -10.77
N LEU A 198 -14.62 -12.21 -9.63
CA LEU A 198 -14.65 -13.25 -8.59
C LEU A 198 -15.37 -14.48 -9.16
N ASN A 199 -14.95 -15.67 -8.72
CA ASN A 199 -15.61 -16.91 -9.10
C ASN A 199 -15.67 -17.84 -7.88
N GLU A 200 -16.78 -17.79 -7.17
CA GLU A 200 -16.98 -18.57 -5.96
C GLU A 200 -16.99 -20.08 -6.22
N ASP A 201 -17.43 -20.52 -7.41
CA ASP A 201 -17.36 -21.93 -7.81
C ASP A 201 -15.91 -22.41 -7.91
N PHE A 202 -15.02 -21.57 -8.47
CA PHE A 202 -13.59 -21.85 -8.51
C PHE A 202 -12.98 -21.91 -7.11
N GLU A 203 -13.34 -21.00 -6.22
CA GLU A 203 -12.84 -21.01 -4.86
C GLU A 203 -13.33 -22.26 -4.08
N ASN A 204 -14.59 -22.67 -4.28
CA ASN A 204 -15.15 -23.88 -3.69
C ASN A 204 -14.49 -25.15 -4.25
N GLU A 205 -14.27 -25.21 -5.56
CA GLU A 205 -13.54 -26.31 -6.19
C GLU A 205 -12.10 -26.40 -5.67
N MET A 206 -11.43 -25.26 -5.49
CA MET A 206 -10.09 -25.19 -4.90
C MET A 206 -10.07 -25.81 -3.50
N LEU A 207 -11.03 -25.47 -2.63
CA LEU A 207 -11.17 -26.05 -1.30
C LEU A 207 -11.31 -27.58 -1.37
N THR A 208 -12.22 -28.07 -2.22
CA THR A 208 -12.46 -29.51 -2.39
C THR A 208 -11.17 -30.23 -2.79
N ARG A 209 -10.41 -29.67 -3.75
CA ARG A 209 -9.18 -30.28 -4.23
C ARG A 209 -8.07 -30.27 -3.19
N ILE A 210 -7.91 -29.18 -2.44
CA ILE A 210 -6.96 -29.08 -1.32
C ILE A 210 -7.31 -30.13 -0.25
N ASN A 211 -8.58 -30.25 0.13
CA ASN A 211 -9.01 -31.22 1.13
C ASN A 211 -8.87 -32.68 0.65
N ASN A 212 -9.05 -32.95 -0.64
CA ASN A 212 -8.75 -34.26 -1.23
C ASN A 212 -7.25 -34.60 -1.12
N GLN A 213 -6.35 -33.63 -1.35
CA GLN A 213 -4.91 -33.83 -1.15
C GLN A 213 -4.58 -34.09 0.32
N ARG A 214 -5.20 -33.36 1.25
CA ARG A 214 -5.03 -33.56 2.69
C ARG A 214 -5.49 -34.94 3.15
N SER A 215 -6.64 -35.41 2.68
CA SER A 215 -7.13 -36.77 2.96
C SER A 215 -6.21 -37.85 2.38
N ALA A 216 -5.79 -37.70 1.12
CA ALA A 216 -4.91 -38.66 0.45
C ALA A 216 -3.50 -38.76 1.05
N ASN A 217 -3.02 -37.70 1.72
CA ASN A 217 -1.66 -37.62 2.28
C ASN A 217 -1.68 -37.74 3.81
N GLY A 218 -2.26 -38.83 4.32
CA GLY A 218 -2.25 -39.16 5.75
C GLY A 218 -3.56 -38.91 6.49
N ASN A 219 -4.69 -38.81 5.77
CA ASN A 219 -6.01 -38.57 6.33
C ASN A 219 -6.06 -37.32 7.22
N LEU A 220 -5.40 -36.25 6.78
CA LEU A 220 -5.33 -35.00 7.51
C LEU A 220 -6.72 -34.34 7.60
N PRO A 221 -7.06 -33.66 8.71
CA PRO A 221 -8.33 -32.97 8.84
C PRO A 221 -8.58 -31.97 7.71
N ALA A 222 -9.81 -31.93 7.23
CA ALA A 222 -10.24 -30.96 6.22
C ALA A 222 -10.19 -29.53 6.79
N LEU A 223 -9.74 -28.59 5.95
CA LEU A 223 -9.81 -27.16 6.23
C LEU A 223 -11.23 -26.65 5.98
N THR A 224 -11.64 -25.65 6.74
CA THR A 224 -12.90 -24.94 6.57
C THR A 224 -12.67 -23.49 6.12
N ARG A 225 -13.59 -22.94 5.32
CA ARG A 225 -13.51 -21.54 4.88
C ARG A 225 -13.77 -20.59 6.04
N ASP A 226 -13.02 -19.50 6.12
CA ASP A 226 -13.31 -18.36 7.00
C ASP A 226 -13.47 -17.09 6.15
N ALA A 227 -14.60 -16.40 6.31
CA ALA A 227 -14.96 -15.25 5.47
C ALA A 227 -13.95 -14.09 5.55
N ARG A 228 -13.21 -13.95 6.66
CA ARG A 228 -12.18 -12.90 6.80
C ARG A 228 -10.92 -13.26 6.02
N LEU A 229 -10.54 -14.54 6.02
CA LEU A 229 -9.44 -15.03 5.20
C LEU A 229 -9.81 -14.95 3.71
N ASP A 230 -11.05 -15.25 3.35
CA ASP A 230 -11.55 -15.05 1.98
C ASP A 230 -11.47 -13.60 1.53
N ALA A 231 -11.88 -12.66 2.38
CA ALA A 231 -11.76 -11.24 2.10
C ALA A 231 -10.29 -10.84 1.85
N ALA A 232 -9.35 -11.32 2.68
CA ALA A 232 -7.93 -11.05 2.51
C ALA A 232 -7.37 -11.64 1.19
N SER A 233 -7.67 -12.90 0.91
CA SER A 233 -7.21 -13.60 -0.29
C SER A 233 -7.80 -13.01 -1.57
N ARG A 234 -9.10 -12.69 -1.58
CA ARG A 234 -9.77 -12.02 -2.72
C ARG A 234 -9.18 -10.65 -2.96
N GLN A 235 -9.02 -9.83 -1.90
CA GLN A 235 -8.41 -8.51 -2.02
C GLN A 235 -7.00 -8.59 -2.60
N HIS A 236 -6.19 -9.57 -2.19
CA HIS A 236 -4.83 -9.73 -2.70
C HIS A 236 -4.78 -10.23 -4.14
N SER A 237 -5.62 -11.20 -4.52
CA SER A 237 -5.74 -11.65 -5.92
C SER A 237 -6.18 -10.50 -6.83
N THR A 238 -7.17 -9.71 -6.41
CA THR A 238 -7.61 -8.52 -7.12
C THR A 238 -6.47 -7.50 -7.23
N ASP A 239 -5.75 -7.23 -6.14
CA ASP A 239 -4.61 -6.31 -6.16
C ASP A 239 -3.54 -6.71 -7.19
N MET A 240 -3.12 -7.98 -7.16
CA MET A 240 -2.14 -8.53 -8.11
C MET A 240 -2.62 -8.41 -9.56
N ALA A 241 -3.89 -8.69 -9.82
CA ALA A 241 -4.47 -8.57 -11.15
C ALA A 241 -4.56 -7.12 -11.63
N CYS A 242 -5.09 -6.22 -10.79
CA CYS A 242 -5.36 -4.83 -11.16
C CYS A 242 -4.11 -3.97 -11.29
N ASN A 243 -3.08 -4.27 -10.51
CA ASN A 243 -1.82 -3.55 -10.50
C ASN A 243 -0.67 -4.31 -11.17
N ASP A 244 -0.99 -5.40 -11.85
CA ASP A 244 -0.09 -6.21 -12.68
C ASP A 244 1.22 -6.60 -11.98
N PHE A 245 1.09 -7.24 -10.82
CA PHE A 245 2.24 -7.74 -10.04
C PHE A 245 1.97 -9.14 -9.48
N PHE A 246 3.02 -9.82 -9.03
CA PHE A 246 2.92 -11.14 -8.40
C PHE A 246 3.94 -11.27 -7.26
N ASP A 247 3.49 -11.06 -6.02
CA ASP A 247 4.32 -11.09 -4.81
C ASP A 247 3.43 -11.33 -3.59
N HIS A 248 3.94 -12.02 -2.56
CA HIS A 248 3.26 -12.21 -1.27
C HIS A 248 3.02 -10.90 -0.50
N THR A 249 3.70 -9.82 -0.87
CA THR A 249 3.58 -8.47 -0.31
C THR A 249 2.96 -7.54 -1.34
N ASN A 250 1.92 -6.79 -0.95
CA ASN A 250 1.32 -5.84 -1.88
C ASN A 250 2.24 -4.63 -2.16
N LEU A 251 1.85 -3.79 -3.12
CA LEU A 251 2.62 -2.60 -3.52
C LEU A 251 2.68 -1.50 -2.44
N LEU A 252 1.84 -1.60 -1.40
CA LEU A 252 1.91 -0.78 -0.20
C LEU A 252 2.97 -1.28 0.79
N GLY A 253 3.48 -2.51 0.63
CA GLY A 253 4.45 -3.14 1.52
C GLY A 253 3.80 -3.96 2.64
N VAL A 254 2.52 -4.31 2.49
CA VAL A 254 1.73 -5.06 3.49
C VAL A 254 1.81 -6.56 3.17
N PRO A 255 2.45 -7.39 4.01
CA PRO A 255 2.54 -8.83 3.83
C PRO A 255 1.23 -9.55 4.20
N PHE A 256 1.06 -10.80 3.74
CA PHE A 256 -0.17 -11.59 3.92
C PHE A 256 -0.69 -11.66 5.35
N ASN A 257 0.23 -11.82 6.31
CA ASN A 257 -0.12 -11.98 7.71
C ASN A 257 -0.72 -10.70 8.31
N VAL A 258 -0.33 -9.52 7.80
CA VAL A 258 -0.97 -8.24 8.16
C VAL A 258 -2.29 -8.07 7.41
N ARG A 259 -2.39 -8.53 6.16
CA ARG A 259 -3.66 -8.50 5.39
C ARG A 259 -4.76 -9.28 6.11
N ILE A 260 -4.48 -10.50 6.59
CA ILE A 260 -5.47 -11.29 7.35
C ILE A 260 -5.85 -10.62 8.69
N THR A 261 -4.90 -9.99 9.39
CA THR A 261 -5.21 -9.23 10.63
C THR A 261 -6.06 -8.00 10.34
N ASN A 262 -5.84 -7.31 9.21
CA ASN A 262 -6.66 -6.16 8.81
C ASN A 262 -8.13 -6.55 8.53
N GLN A 263 -8.38 -7.81 8.15
CA GLN A 263 -9.74 -8.37 8.04
C GLN A 263 -10.32 -8.82 9.40
N GLY A 264 -9.64 -8.54 10.51
CA GLY A 264 -10.06 -8.92 11.85
C GLY A 264 -9.83 -10.39 12.19
N TYR A 265 -8.92 -11.08 11.48
CA TYR A 265 -8.52 -12.45 11.81
C TYR A 265 -7.25 -12.47 12.66
N ASN A 266 -7.40 -12.85 13.93
CA ASN A 266 -6.28 -13.13 14.82
C ASN A 266 -5.89 -14.60 14.71
N TYR A 267 -4.62 -14.87 14.44
CA TYR A 267 -4.12 -16.21 14.14
C TYR A 267 -3.04 -16.66 15.12
N TRP A 268 -2.92 -17.97 15.30
CA TRP A 268 -1.78 -18.61 15.97
C TRP A 268 -0.73 -19.09 14.95
N TYR A 269 -1.20 -19.73 13.87
CA TYR A 269 -0.38 -20.04 12.68
C TYR A 269 -1.03 -19.45 11.43
N ALA A 270 -0.21 -19.02 10.48
CA ALA A 270 -0.66 -18.59 9.16
C ALA A 270 0.34 -19.01 8.07
N GLY A 271 -0.13 -19.10 6.82
CA GLY A 271 0.68 -19.34 5.63
C GLY A 271 -0.08 -18.94 4.37
N GLU A 272 0.63 -18.64 3.28
CA GLU A 272 0.01 -18.23 2.02
C GLU A 272 0.58 -19.03 0.85
N ASN A 273 -0.29 -19.44 -0.08
CA ASN A 273 0.13 -19.81 -1.43
C ASN A 273 -0.49 -18.83 -2.42
N ILE A 274 0.29 -18.42 -3.42
CA ILE A 274 -0.18 -17.62 -4.56
C ILE A 274 0.14 -18.34 -5.88
N ALA A 275 -0.69 -18.10 -6.90
CA ALA A 275 -0.45 -18.59 -8.25
C ALA A 275 -1.00 -17.59 -9.29
N ALA A 276 -0.38 -17.54 -10.47
CA ALA A 276 -0.85 -16.73 -11.58
C ALA A 276 -0.70 -17.47 -12.91
N GLY A 277 -1.55 -17.15 -13.88
CA GLY A 277 -1.52 -17.72 -15.25
C GLY A 277 -2.25 -19.05 -15.41
N TYR A 278 -2.80 -19.62 -14.33
CA TYR A 278 -3.60 -20.84 -14.38
C TYR A 278 -5.09 -20.51 -14.42
N SER A 279 -5.81 -21.05 -15.39
CA SER A 279 -7.24 -20.77 -15.58
C SER A 279 -8.17 -21.67 -14.76
N THR A 280 -7.65 -22.68 -14.04
CA THR A 280 -8.48 -23.63 -13.28
C THR A 280 -7.87 -24.01 -11.92
N PRO A 281 -8.70 -24.28 -10.89
CA PRO A 281 -8.25 -24.80 -9.59
C PRO A 281 -7.49 -26.12 -9.70
N ALA A 282 -7.89 -26.99 -10.64
CA ALA A 282 -7.24 -28.27 -10.89
C ALA A 282 -5.75 -28.12 -11.21
N ALA A 283 -5.42 -27.23 -12.15
CA ALA A 283 -4.04 -27.02 -12.59
C ALA A 283 -3.17 -26.46 -11.46
N ILE A 284 -3.74 -25.57 -10.64
CA ILE A 284 -3.05 -24.90 -9.52
C ILE A 284 -2.72 -25.88 -8.41
N VAL A 285 -3.69 -26.69 -7.98
CA VAL A 285 -3.44 -27.68 -6.93
C VAL A 285 -2.38 -28.68 -7.38
N THR A 286 -2.40 -29.12 -8.65
CA THR A 286 -1.33 -29.95 -9.21
C THR A 286 0.03 -29.24 -9.16
N ALA A 287 0.10 -27.98 -9.58
CA ALA A 287 1.34 -27.19 -9.55
C ALA A 287 1.87 -27.00 -8.11
N TRP A 288 1.01 -26.62 -7.17
CA TRP A 288 1.38 -26.44 -5.76
C TRP A 288 1.82 -27.75 -5.10
N MET A 289 1.17 -28.87 -5.38
CA MET A 289 1.57 -30.17 -4.83
C MET A 289 2.93 -30.66 -5.36
N ASN A 290 3.38 -30.15 -6.51
CA ASN A 290 4.70 -30.38 -7.08
C ASN A 290 5.77 -29.38 -6.60
N SER A 291 5.39 -28.40 -5.78
CA SER A 291 6.29 -27.39 -5.22
C SER A 291 6.44 -27.59 -3.71
N SER A 292 7.64 -27.87 -3.22
CA SER A 292 7.88 -28.22 -1.81
C SER A 292 7.31 -27.21 -0.82
N GLY A 293 7.50 -25.90 -1.05
CA GLY A 293 6.97 -24.84 -0.19
C GLY A 293 5.43 -24.81 -0.16
N HIS A 294 4.79 -24.70 -1.32
CA HIS A 294 3.33 -24.69 -1.43
C HIS A 294 2.68 -25.98 -0.91
N ARG A 295 3.28 -27.14 -1.20
CA ARG A 295 2.85 -28.44 -0.68
C ARG A 295 2.92 -28.50 0.84
N ALA A 296 3.98 -27.95 1.45
CA ALA A 296 4.11 -27.92 2.90
C ALA A 296 2.97 -27.13 3.56
N ASN A 297 2.52 -26.03 2.96
CA ASN A 297 1.35 -25.29 3.44
C ASN A 297 0.07 -26.14 3.35
N ILE A 298 -0.20 -26.75 2.20
CA ILE A 298 -1.40 -27.58 1.98
C ILE A 298 -1.49 -28.75 2.97
N LEU A 299 -0.36 -29.39 3.27
CA LEU A 299 -0.30 -30.58 4.14
C LEU A 299 0.00 -30.28 5.61
N SER A 300 0.13 -29.00 5.99
CA SER A 300 0.42 -28.62 7.36
C SER A 300 -0.73 -28.99 8.31
N THR A 301 -0.41 -29.57 9.46
CA THR A 301 -1.35 -29.85 10.55
C THR A 301 -1.64 -28.63 11.42
N ASN A 302 -0.93 -27.52 11.21
CA ASN A 302 -1.07 -26.30 12.01
C ASN A 302 -2.28 -25.44 11.60
N TYR A 303 -2.88 -25.74 10.44
CA TYR A 303 -3.99 -24.98 9.88
C TYR A 303 -5.30 -25.75 10.02
N THR A 304 -6.34 -25.02 10.40
CA THR A 304 -7.72 -25.52 10.51
C THR A 304 -8.66 -24.78 9.57
N GLN A 305 -8.27 -23.59 9.12
CA GLN A 305 -9.07 -22.70 8.28
C GLN A 305 -8.29 -22.25 7.04
N ILE A 306 -9.02 -21.82 6.02
CA ILE A 306 -8.46 -21.34 4.75
C ILE A 306 -9.32 -20.20 4.18
N GLY A 307 -8.66 -19.19 3.64
CA GLY A 307 -9.22 -18.20 2.74
C GLY A 307 -8.85 -18.53 1.30
N ILE A 308 -9.74 -18.28 0.34
CA ILE A 308 -9.46 -18.51 -1.08
C ILE A 308 -9.94 -17.30 -1.87
N GLY A 309 -9.07 -16.76 -2.71
CA GLY A 309 -9.35 -15.66 -3.60
C GLY A 309 -8.98 -15.99 -5.04
N TYR A 310 -9.81 -15.53 -5.96
CA TYR A 310 -9.57 -15.56 -7.40
C TYR A 310 -9.87 -14.20 -8.01
N ALA A 311 -9.01 -13.77 -8.94
CA ALA A 311 -9.28 -12.61 -9.79
C ALA A 311 -8.85 -12.88 -11.22
N TYR A 312 -9.63 -12.36 -12.17
CA TYR A 312 -9.25 -12.31 -13.58
C TYR A 312 -9.28 -10.89 -14.12
N TYR A 313 -8.19 -10.49 -14.76
CA TYR A 313 -8.12 -9.23 -15.50
C TYR A 313 -7.36 -9.43 -16.80
N SER A 314 -8.06 -9.35 -17.94
CA SER A 314 -7.47 -9.57 -19.27
C SER A 314 -6.37 -8.56 -19.63
N GLY A 315 -6.32 -7.40 -18.96
CA GLY A 315 -5.29 -6.38 -19.14
C GLY A 315 -4.02 -6.59 -18.31
N SER A 316 -3.93 -7.67 -17.52
CA SER A 316 -2.74 -8.02 -16.74
C SER A 316 -1.84 -9.03 -17.46
N THR A 317 -0.58 -9.12 -17.03
CA THR A 317 0.44 -10.03 -17.57
C THR A 317 0.01 -11.49 -17.51
N TYR A 318 -0.64 -11.92 -16.43
CA TYR A 318 -0.99 -13.33 -16.22
C TYR A 318 -2.47 -13.66 -16.44
N GLY A 319 -3.34 -12.66 -16.53
CA GLY A 319 -4.79 -12.84 -16.67
C GLY A 319 -5.46 -13.35 -15.39
N HIS A 320 -5.08 -14.54 -14.91
CA HIS A 320 -5.66 -15.22 -13.75
C HIS A 320 -4.73 -15.15 -12.54
N TYR A 321 -5.26 -14.80 -11.37
CA TYR A 321 -4.54 -14.69 -10.11
C TYR A 321 -5.29 -15.39 -8.97
N TRP A 322 -4.53 -16.01 -8.09
CA TRP A 322 -5.04 -16.87 -7.03
C TRP A 322 -4.25 -16.67 -5.75
N THR A 323 -4.97 -16.65 -4.64
CA THR A 323 -4.42 -16.60 -3.30
C THR A 323 -5.15 -17.60 -2.41
N THR A 324 -4.40 -18.36 -1.60
CA THR A 324 -4.96 -19.10 -0.47
C THR A 324 -4.22 -18.75 0.81
N ASP A 325 -4.94 -18.18 1.77
CA ASP A 325 -4.45 -17.89 3.11
C ASP A 325 -4.87 -19.02 4.07
N PHE A 326 -3.91 -19.83 4.51
CA PHE A 326 -4.12 -20.85 5.52
C PHE A 326 -3.93 -20.26 6.92
N ALA A 327 -4.79 -20.63 7.87
CA ALA A 327 -4.60 -20.19 9.26
C ALA A 327 -5.19 -21.15 10.30
N SER A 328 -4.81 -20.92 11.55
CA SER A 328 -5.55 -21.35 12.73
C SER A 328 -5.81 -20.15 13.64
N PRO A 329 -6.98 -20.07 14.29
CA PRO A 329 -7.32 -18.93 15.12
C PRO A 329 -6.41 -18.87 16.34
N ALA A 330 -6.11 -17.65 16.80
CA ALA A 330 -5.43 -17.44 18.08
C ALA A 330 -6.29 -18.02 19.24
N PRO A 331 -5.65 -18.61 20.28
CA PRO A 331 -6.35 -19.17 21.43
C PRO A 331 -7.09 -18.13 22.28
#